data_AF-A0A831LDG2-F1
#
_entry.id   AF-A0A831LDG2-F1
#
_cell.length_a   1.000
_cell.length_b   1.000
_cell.length_c   1.000
_cell.angle_alpha   90.00
_cell.angle_beta   90.00
_cell.angle_gamma   90.00
#
_symmetry.space_group_name_H-M   'P 1'
#
loop_
_entity.id
_entity.type
_entity.pdbx_description
1 polymer ?
#
loop_
_entity_poly.entity_id
_entity_poly.type
_entity_poly.pdbx_seq_one_letter_code
_entity_poly.pdbx_strand_id
1 'polypeptide(L)'
;INLCKQHFDFTPDPANIKAIAEKLGSQKGAWKQVWQLYANAPRKYPEIEEFLRLAKPDDLGTGIFALPEESWPQVNEDKEAELAKSLGKVSKSDLPKGLALLRELEKEHAERRKWVWNELGKAPLSDALKFLVQMADASVNPYSSSTIEELKNYYTKEGYAVDQNMRKALAAVKSEKDKSAIIPVIRLFYKPWLTNLTQKFQNLVAKEPALFTAQSAKDETDKYILFADAFRYEAAKEFAQRLLKCSYKVAIKPIWSAIPSLTATSKPAVSPLAIKVSTQSTISDFSPALENGKDLKTQVFRDTLENCGFHFIRNANEIEQNQSYWQETGKIDSQGHEEQANMVKRMDEFFDQVQESIENAFEKGIERIKIVTDHGWLLLPGGLPKKQLNAGLTETRWGRCALIKEGAETDLLHLSWRWNPSIFVAYAPDIHFFKANVEYAHGGISLQECLVPTMIVENPNAGKNTSLAKITEVKWVNLKCTVVTENADGCVLDIRTKYNDESTSILETKRKNVVENRGVLMVTDEAEGNAASVVLMDKNNRIVDRKPTTVGG
;
A
#
# COMPACT_ATOMS: atom_id res chain seq x y z
N ILE A 1 -39.09 -13.99 -25.71
CA ILE A 1 -40.47 -13.83 -25.16
C ILE A 1 -40.94 -15.09 -24.44
N ASN A 2 -41.04 -16.27 -25.10
CA ASN A 2 -41.56 -17.49 -24.45
C ASN A 2 -40.77 -17.93 -23.22
N LEU A 3 -39.42 -17.90 -23.27
CA LEU A 3 -38.57 -18.17 -22.11
C LEU A 3 -38.86 -17.24 -20.92
N CYS A 4 -38.95 -15.93 -21.18
CA CYS A 4 -39.24 -14.90 -20.16
C CYS A 4 -40.61 -15.12 -19.50
N LYS A 5 -41.63 -15.45 -20.31
CA LYS A 5 -42.97 -15.74 -19.81
C LYS A 5 -43.02 -17.03 -18.98
N GLN A 6 -42.38 -18.09 -19.46
CA GLN A 6 -42.41 -19.41 -18.83
C GLN A 6 -41.62 -19.48 -17.53
N HIS A 7 -40.42 -18.87 -17.48
CA HIS A 7 -39.51 -19.04 -16.35
C HIS A 7 -39.47 -17.85 -15.38
N PHE A 8 -39.84 -16.65 -15.85
CA PHE A 8 -39.67 -15.41 -15.09
C PHE A 8 -40.97 -14.59 -14.99
N ASP A 9 -42.06 -15.11 -15.53
CA ASP A 9 -43.41 -14.52 -15.46
C ASP A 9 -43.43 -13.06 -15.98
N PHE A 10 -42.73 -12.75 -17.06
CA PHE A 10 -42.79 -11.42 -17.67
C PHE A 10 -42.72 -11.43 -19.19
N THR A 11 -43.24 -10.36 -19.80
CA THR A 11 -43.05 -10.07 -21.22
C THR A 11 -41.95 -9.02 -21.36
N PRO A 12 -40.86 -9.31 -22.10
CA PRO A 12 -39.80 -8.33 -22.32
C PRO A 12 -40.32 -7.23 -23.25
N ASP A 13 -40.80 -6.15 -22.64
CA ASP A 13 -41.38 -4.98 -23.29
C ASP A 13 -40.80 -3.74 -22.61
N PRO A 14 -40.17 -2.82 -23.36
CA PRO A 14 -39.68 -1.55 -22.81
C PRO A 14 -40.74 -0.78 -22.01
N ALA A 15 -42.02 -0.88 -22.37
CA ALA A 15 -43.11 -0.22 -21.64
C ALA A 15 -43.27 -0.74 -20.20
N ASN A 16 -42.82 -1.96 -19.90
CA ASN A 16 -42.95 -2.61 -18.60
C ASN A 16 -41.63 -2.65 -17.81
N ILE A 17 -40.59 -1.91 -18.22
CA ILE A 17 -39.24 -2.02 -17.66
C ILE A 17 -39.21 -1.83 -16.13
N LYS A 18 -40.04 -0.93 -15.59
CA LYS A 18 -40.18 -0.71 -14.15
C LYS A 18 -40.63 -1.97 -13.41
N ALA A 19 -41.69 -2.63 -13.89
CA ALA A 19 -42.22 -3.85 -13.26
C ALA A 19 -41.23 -5.02 -13.37
N ILE A 20 -40.47 -5.09 -14.46
CA ILE A 20 -39.42 -6.12 -14.65
C ILE A 20 -38.27 -5.90 -13.66
N ALA A 21 -37.81 -4.66 -13.50
CA ALA A 21 -36.77 -4.31 -12.54
C ALA A 21 -37.23 -4.52 -11.08
N GLU A 22 -38.51 -4.28 -10.79
CA GLU A 22 -39.09 -4.60 -9.48
C GLU A 22 -39.02 -6.10 -9.20
N LYS A 23 -39.33 -6.95 -10.19
CA LYS A 23 -39.18 -8.41 -10.05
C LYS A 23 -37.74 -8.82 -9.78
N LEU A 24 -36.77 -8.22 -10.49
CA LEU A 24 -35.34 -8.43 -10.22
C LEU A 24 -34.98 -8.07 -8.78
N GLY A 25 -35.32 -6.85 -8.34
CA GLY A 25 -35.01 -6.38 -6.99
C GLY A 25 -35.77 -7.13 -5.89
N SER A 26 -36.93 -7.70 -6.19
CA SER A 26 -37.68 -8.54 -5.24
C SER A 26 -37.01 -9.88 -4.94
N GLN A 27 -36.15 -10.36 -5.86
CA GLN A 27 -35.46 -11.65 -5.80
C GLN A 27 -36.39 -12.86 -5.54
N LYS A 28 -37.66 -12.79 -5.96
CA LYS A 28 -38.64 -13.87 -5.71
C LYS A 28 -38.53 -14.99 -6.74
N GLY A 29 -38.54 -16.24 -6.25
CA GLY A 29 -38.51 -17.43 -7.12
C GLY A 29 -37.27 -17.47 -8.03
N ALA A 30 -37.49 -17.63 -9.34
CA ALA A 30 -36.42 -17.70 -10.34
C ALA A 30 -35.57 -16.41 -10.41
N TRP A 31 -36.11 -15.26 -9.99
CA TRP A 31 -35.39 -13.99 -9.99
C TRP A 31 -34.22 -13.94 -9.01
N LYS A 32 -34.20 -14.82 -7.98
CA LYS A 32 -33.05 -14.94 -7.08
C LYS A 32 -31.77 -15.33 -7.83
N GLN A 33 -31.86 -16.23 -8.80
CA GLN A 33 -30.71 -16.64 -9.61
C GLN A 33 -30.27 -15.52 -10.55
N VAL A 34 -31.22 -14.78 -11.12
CA VAL A 34 -30.92 -13.61 -11.97
C VAL A 34 -30.22 -12.52 -11.16
N TRP A 35 -30.69 -12.26 -9.94
CA TRP A 35 -30.02 -11.34 -9.02
C TRP A 35 -28.59 -11.79 -8.71
N GLN A 36 -28.38 -13.07 -8.39
CA GLN A 36 -27.04 -13.60 -8.12
C GLN A 36 -26.09 -13.43 -9.31
N LEU A 37 -26.59 -13.63 -10.54
CA LEU A 37 -25.80 -13.39 -11.76
C LEU A 37 -25.39 -11.92 -11.88
N TYR A 38 -26.32 -10.99 -11.62
CA TYR A 38 -26.01 -9.56 -11.59
C TYR A 38 -25.02 -9.21 -10.47
N ALA A 39 -25.28 -9.66 -9.24
CA ALA A 39 -24.45 -9.37 -8.07
C ALA A 39 -23.01 -9.92 -8.20
N ASN A 40 -22.80 -10.99 -8.96
CA ASN A 40 -21.47 -11.55 -9.23
C ASN A 40 -20.65 -10.72 -10.22
N ALA A 41 -21.29 -9.93 -11.10
CA ALA A 41 -20.60 -9.14 -12.11
C ALA A 41 -21.36 -7.83 -12.43
N PRO A 42 -21.60 -6.95 -11.45
CA PRO A 42 -22.52 -5.84 -11.62
C PRO A 42 -22.02 -4.78 -12.60
N ARG A 43 -20.69 -4.67 -12.75
CA ARG A 43 -20.05 -3.76 -13.70
C ARG A 43 -20.31 -4.12 -15.17
N LYS A 44 -20.71 -5.35 -15.46
CA LYS A 44 -21.12 -5.78 -16.81
C LYS A 44 -22.51 -5.27 -17.21
N TYR A 45 -23.30 -4.81 -16.24
CA TYR A 45 -24.68 -4.37 -16.44
C TYR A 45 -24.93 -3.01 -15.76
N PRO A 46 -24.23 -1.95 -16.18
CA PRO A 46 -24.26 -0.66 -15.51
C PRO A 46 -25.66 -0.01 -15.49
N GLU A 47 -26.53 -0.32 -16.46
CA GLU A 47 -27.87 0.25 -16.58
C GLU A 47 -28.86 -0.31 -15.54
N ILE A 48 -28.58 -1.48 -14.96
CA ILE A 48 -29.48 -2.13 -14.00
C ILE A 48 -29.73 -1.25 -12.77
N GLU A 49 -28.73 -0.47 -12.35
CA GLU A 49 -28.88 0.41 -11.19
C GLU A 49 -30.01 1.44 -11.38
N GLU A 50 -30.05 2.13 -12.52
CA GLU A 50 -31.07 3.14 -12.78
C GLU A 50 -32.46 2.51 -12.85
N PHE A 51 -32.57 1.29 -13.37
CA PHE A 51 -33.84 0.57 -13.38
C PHE A 51 -34.29 0.13 -11.98
N LEU A 52 -33.38 -0.34 -11.13
CA LEU A 52 -33.67 -0.66 -9.73
C LEU A 52 -34.09 0.59 -8.95
N ARG A 53 -33.45 1.73 -9.23
CA ARG A 53 -33.82 3.03 -8.65
C ARG A 53 -35.27 3.39 -9.00
N LEU A 54 -35.63 3.30 -10.28
CA LEU A 54 -36.99 3.59 -10.76
C LEU A 54 -38.06 2.63 -10.22
N ALA A 55 -37.66 1.39 -9.93
CA ALA A 55 -38.56 0.31 -9.56
C ALA A 55 -38.67 0.05 -8.05
N LYS A 56 -37.90 0.75 -7.21
CA LYS A 56 -37.95 0.59 -5.76
C LYS A 56 -39.38 0.83 -5.24
N PRO A 57 -40.00 -0.14 -4.54
CA PRO A 57 -41.27 0.08 -3.86
C PRO A 57 -41.16 1.11 -2.73
N ASP A 58 -42.27 1.79 -2.44
CA ASP A 58 -42.33 2.76 -1.33
C ASP A 58 -42.15 2.06 0.02
N ASP A 59 -42.78 0.89 0.18
CA ASP A 59 -42.65 0.01 1.34
C ASP A 59 -41.92 -1.29 0.95
N LEU A 60 -40.85 -1.61 1.67
CA LEU A 60 -40.11 -2.88 1.50
C LEU A 60 -40.72 -4.02 2.31
N GLY A 61 -41.71 -3.75 3.16
CA GLY A 61 -42.35 -4.74 4.01
C GLY A 61 -41.52 -5.12 5.24
N THR A 62 -42.08 -6.00 6.07
CA THR A 62 -41.45 -6.48 7.31
C THR A 62 -41.54 -8.00 7.43
N GLY A 63 -40.63 -8.59 8.22
CA GLY A 63 -40.62 -10.03 8.48
C GLY A 63 -40.38 -10.88 7.23
N ILE A 64 -41.10 -12.00 7.10
CA ILE A 64 -40.92 -12.97 6.02
C ILE A 64 -41.31 -12.44 4.63
N PHE A 65 -42.07 -11.34 4.58
CA PHE A 65 -42.52 -10.72 3.33
C PHE A 65 -41.65 -9.53 2.92
N ALA A 66 -40.62 -9.19 3.71
CA ALA A 66 -39.72 -8.10 3.41
C ALA A 66 -38.95 -8.37 2.11
N LEU A 67 -38.86 -7.34 1.27
CA LEU A 67 -38.01 -7.34 0.10
C LEU A 67 -36.54 -7.17 0.54
N PRO A 68 -35.57 -7.77 -0.19
CA PRO A 68 -34.17 -7.65 0.17
C PRO A 68 -33.70 -6.19 0.09
N GLU A 69 -33.19 -5.66 1.20
CA GLU A 69 -32.66 -4.29 1.27
C GLU A 69 -31.47 -4.08 0.31
N GLU A 70 -30.65 -5.11 0.13
CA GLU A 70 -29.48 -5.10 -0.75
C GLU A 70 -29.81 -4.82 -2.23
N SER A 71 -31.07 -4.99 -2.62
CA SER A 71 -31.51 -4.82 -4.00
C SER A 71 -31.64 -3.38 -4.45
N TRP A 72 -31.70 -2.43 -3.52
CA TRP A 72 -32.18 -1.08 -3.80
C TRP A 72 -31.08 -0.03 -3.56
N PRO A 73 -30.64 0.71 -4.59
CA PRO A 73 -29.57 1.71 -4.46
C PRO A 73 -29.86 2.75 -3.36
N GLN A 74 -31.12 3.22 -3.30
CA GLN A 74 -31.54 4.24 -2.34
C GLN A 74 -31.42 3.77 -0.89
N VAL A 75 -31.65 2.48 -0.60
CA VAL A 75 -31.51 1.96 0.77
C VAL A 75 -30.04 1.99 1.20
N ASN A 76 -29.12 1.69 0.29
CA ASN A 76 -27.71 1.81 0.58
C ASN A 76 -27.29 3.28 0.78
N GLU A 77 -27.80 4.20 -0.03
CA GLU A 77 -27.56 5.65 0.12
C GLU A 77 -28.04 6.18 1.47
N ASP A 78 -29.25 5.77 1.89
CA ASP A 78 -29.82 6.14 3.19
C ASP A 78 -28.97 5.59 4.35
N LYS A 79 -28.54 4.32 4.27
CA LYS A 79 -27.68 3.72 5.29
C LYS A 79 -26.27 4.34 5.32
N GLU A 80 -25.70 4.76 4.19
CA GLU A 80 -24.45 5.54 4.18
C GLU A 80 -24.63 6.89 4.86
N ALA A 81 -25.73 7.59 4.59
CA ALA A 81 -26.03 8.87 5.22
C ALA A 81 -26.24 8.74 6.74
N GLU A 82 -26.94 7.69 7.17
CA GLU A 82 -27.11 7.35 8.58
C GLU A 82 -25.78 7.01 9.25
N LEU A 83 -24.96 6.17 8.62
CA LEU A 83 -23.63 5.82 9.12
C LEU A 83 -22.76 7.07 9.29
N ALA A 84 -22.74 7.98 8.31
CA ALA A 84 -22.02 9.25 8.42
C ALA A 84 -22.45 10.07 9.65
N LYS A 85 -23.78 10.17 9.89
CA LYS A 85 -24.33 10.87 11.07
C LYS A 85 -23.91 10.18 12.37
N SER A 86 -23.91 8.85 12.40
CA SER A 86 -23.53 8.06 13.56
C SER A 86 -22.03 8.13 13.86
N LEU A 87 -21.16 8.14 12.85
CA LEU A 87 -19.73 8.43 13.01
C LEU A 87 -19.49 9.85 13.59
N GLY A 88 -20.34 10.80 13.19
CA GLY A 88 -20.38 12.14 13.81
C GLY A 88 -20.71 12.14 15.30
N LYS A 89 -21.45 11.13 15.81
CA LYS A 89 -21.69 10.94 17.25
C LYS A 89 -20.50 10.25 17.94
N VAL A 90 -19.88 9.27 17.27
CA VAL A 90 -18.68 8.58 17.77
C VAL A 90 -17.58 9.60 18.05
N SER A 91 -17.28 10.48 17.10
CA SER A 91 -16.22 11.50 17.21
C SER A 91 -16.41 12.52 18.34
N LYS A 92 -17.61 12.63 18.91
CA LYS A 92 -17.93 13.52 20.04
C LYS A 92 -17.98 12.80 21.39
N SER A 93 -17.72 11.50 21.41
CA SER A 93 -17.74 10.67 22.62
C SER A 93 -16.33 10.56 23.24
N ASP A 94 -16.26 10.16 24.50
CA ASP A 94 -15.02 9.67 25.09
C ASP A 94 -14.57 8.35 24.45
N LEU A 95 -13.32 7.93 24.70
CA LEU A 95 -12.73 6.74 24.07
C LEU A 95 -13.53 5.45 24.32
N PRO A 96 -13.86 5.05 25.58
CA PRO A 96 -14.66 3.85 25.82
C PRO A 96 -16.02 3.86 25.13
N LYS A 97 -16.77 4.96 25.25
CA LYS A 97 -18.10 5.09 24.66
C LYS A 97 -18.04 5.12 23.14
N GLY A 98 -17.09 5.86 22.57
CA GLY A 98 -16.87 5.94 21.14
C GLY A 98 -16.56 4.55 20.56
N LEU A 99 -15.73 3.76 21.24
CA LEU A 99 -15.38 2.42 20.79
C LEU A 99 -16.57 1.46 20.81
N ALA A 100 -17.36 1.50 21.89
CA ALA A 100 -18.57 0.71 22.00
C ALA A 100 -19.57 1.03 20.87
N LEU A 101 -19.80 2.32 20.62
CA LEU A 101 -20.66 2.77 19.51
C LEU A 101 -20.13 2.31 18.15
N LEU A 102 -18.83 2.42 17.91
CA LEU A 102 -18.21 2.02 16.64
C LEU A 102 -18.36 0.51 16.37
N ARG A 103 -18.25 -0.33 17.41
CA ARG A 103 -18.48 -1.78 17.32
C ARG A 103 -19.94 -2.12 17.03
N GLU A 104 -20.90 -1.40 17.59
CA GLU A 104 -22.32 -1.61 17.26
C GLU A 104 -22.63 -1.23 15.81
N LEU A 105 -22.06 -0.13 15.31
CA LEU A 105 -22.18 0.24 13.90
C LEU A 105 -21.60 -0.83 12.98
N GLU A 106 -20.48 -1.45 13.36
CA GLU A 106 -19.89 -2.54 12.57
C GLU A 106 -20.81 -3.76 12.53
N LYS A 107 -21.45 -4.14 13.64
CA LYS A 107 -22.44 -5.23 13.62
C LYS A 107 -23.61 -4.93 12.69
N GLU A 108 -24.07 -3.69 12.67
CA GLU A 108 -25.20 -3.26 11.85
C GLU A 108 -24.87 -3.21 10.35
N HIS A 109 -23.70 -2.67 10.00
CA HIS A 109 -23.37 -2.36 8.61
C HIS A 109 -22.46 -3.40 7.94
N ALA A 110 -21.90 -4.37 8.67
CA ALA A 110 -20.93 -5.32 8.13
C ALA A 110 -21.41 -6.08 6.88
N GLU A 111 -22.67 -6.51 6.87
CA GLU A 111 -23.26 -7.25 5.75
C GLU A 111 -23.32 -6.41 4.47
N ARG A 112 -23.38 -5.08 4.58
CA ARG A 112 -23.44 -4.18 3.43
C ARG A 112 -22.20 -4.24 2.54
N ARG A 113 -21.06 -4.71 3.07
CA ARG A 113 -19.85 -4.96 2.27
C ARG A 113 -20.00 -6.12 1.29
N LYS A 114 -21.00 -6.99 1.48
CA LYS A 114 -21.37 -8.06 0.54
C LYS A 114 -22.42 -7.64 -0.47
N TRP A 115 -23.01 -6.46 -0.32
CA TRP A 115 -24.01 -5.94 -1.25
C TRP A 115 -23.35 -5.56 -2.57
N VAL A 116 -24.12 -5.63 -3.65
CA VAL A 116 -23.70 -5.22 -5.00
C VAL A 116 -23.17 -3.79 -5.02
N TRP A 117 -23.70 -2.92 -4.16
CA TRP A 117 -23.30 -1.52 -4.05
C TRP A 117 -21.87 -1.35 -3.56
N ASN A 118 -21.35 -2.26 -2.73
CA ASN A 118 -19.96 -2.20 -2.29
C ASN A 118 -19.00 -2.50 -3.46
N GLU A 119 -19.31 -3.51 -4.27
CA GLU A 119 -18.54 -3.86 -5.49
C GLU A 119 -18.54 -2.73 -6.52
N LEU A 120 -19.62 -1.96 -6.58
CA LEU A 120 -19.76 -0.74 -7.38
C LEU A 120 -19.13 0.51 -6.73
N GLY A 121 -18.53 0.39 -5.53
CA GLY A 121 -17.88 1.50 -4.82
C GLY A 121 -18.84 2.53 -4.21
N LYS A 122 -20.10 2.12 -3.96
CA LYS A 122 -21.19 2.98 -3.45
C LYS A 122 -21.47 2.79 -1.96
N ALA A 123 -20.69 1.96 -1.26
CA ALA A 123 -20.75 1.82 0.21
C ALA A 123 -19.41 2.15 0.91
N PRO A 124 -18.76 3.29 0.59
CA PRO A 124 -17.40 3.59 1.04
C PRO A 124 -17.25 3.70 2.57
N LEU A 125 -18.26 4.19 3.30
CA LEU A 125 -18.21 4.28 4.76
C LEU A 125 -18.33 2.91 5.41
N SER A 126 -19.17 2.03 4.87
CA SER A 126 -19.26 0.64 5.33
C SER A 126 -17.95 -0.12 5.13
N ASP A 127 -17.27 0.12 4.01
CA ASP A 127 -15.94 -0.47 3.73
C ASP A 127 -14.87 0.07 4.69
N ALA A 128 -14.85 1.39 4.90
CA ALA A 128 -13.95 2.04 5.85
C ALA A 128 -14.20 1.61 7.31
N LEU A 129 -15.45 1.34 7.69
CA LEU A 129 -15.88 1.07 9.07
C LEU A 129 -15.12 -0.09 9.71
N LYS A 130 -14.94 -1.19 8.98
CA LYS A 130 -14.17 -2.35 9.47
C LYS A 130 -12.77 -1.94 9.93
N PHE A 131 -12.10 -1.12 9.12
CA PHE A 131 -10.74 -0.66 9.42
C PHE A 131 -10.74 0.38 10.54
N LEU A 132 -11.76 1.25 10.63
CA LEU A 132 -11.91 2.18 11.76
C LEU A 132 -12.06 1.43 13.09
N VAL A 133 -12.86 0.37 13.13
CA VAL A 133 -13.06 -0.46 14.33
C VAL A 133 -11.76 -1.14 14.72
N GLN A 134 -11.07 -1.78 13.77
CA GLN A 134 -9.80 -2.47 14.02
C GLN A 134 -8.70 -1.50 14.49
N MET A 135 -8.62 -0.31 13.89
CA MET A 135 -7.72 0.76 14.32
C MET A 135 -8.05 1.22 15.74
N ALA A 136 -9.32 1.51 16.03
CA ALA A 136 -9.75 1.98 17.33
C ALA A 136 -9.51 0.93 18.43
N ASP A 137 -9.88 -0.33 18.18
CA ASP A 137 -9.63 -1.47 19.08
C ASP A 137 -8.15 -1.63 19.40
N ALA A 138 -7.30 -1.69 18.38
CA ALA A 138 -5.87 -1.86 18.57
C ALA A 138 -5.21 -0.64 19.25
N SER A 139 -5.72 0.58 19.01
CA SER A 139 -5.15 1.82 19.55
C SER A 139 -5.33 1.97 21.07
N VAL A 140 -6.33 1.31 21.66
CA VAL A 140 -6.61 1.38 23.10
C VAL A 140 -6.01 0.22 23.90
N ASN A 141 -5.43 -0.77 23.22
CA ASN A 141 -4.81 -1.90 23.90
C ASN A 141 -3.56 -1.47 24.67
N PRO A 142 -3.37 -1.94 25.92
CA PRO A 142 -2.17 -1.65 26.68
C PRO A 142 -0.96 -2.36 26.07
N TYR A 143 0.20 -1.74 26.15
CA TYR A 143 1.47 -2.29 25.69
C TYR A 143 2.62 -1.90 26.62
N SER A 144 3.62 -2.78 26.70
CA SER A 144 4.87 -2.51 27.42
C SER A 144 5.66 -1.42 26.70
N SER A 145 6.18 -0.46 27.47
CA SER A 145 6.85 0.72 26.93
C SER A 145 7.94 1.26 27.85
N SER A 146 8.51 0.41 28.70
CA SER A 146 9.54 0.77 29.67
C SER A 146 10.92 0.81 29.03
N THR A 147 11.12 0.12 27.91
CA THR A 147 12.39 0.08 27.16
C THR A 147 12.17 0.26 25.66
N ILE A 148 13.25 0.62 24.94
CA ILE A 148 13.23 0.76 23.48
C ILE A 148 12.89 -0.58 22.81
N GLU A 149 13.44 -1.68 23.33
CA GLU A 149 13.18 -3.02 22.78
C GLU A 149 11.74 -3.48 23.03
N GLU A 150 11.11 -3.10 24.15
CA GLU A 150 9.68 -3.33 24.37
C GLU A 150 8.81 -2.58 23.34
N LEU A 151 9.09 -1.29 23.11
CA LEU A 151 8.36 -0.48 22.11
C LEU A 151 8.53 -1.04 20.69
N LYS A 152 9.75 -1.42 20.33
CA LYS A 152 10.04 -2.08 19.05
C LYS A 152 9.29 -3.41 18.92
N ASN A 153 9.29 -4.25 19.96
CA ASN A 153 8.57 -5.52 19.95
C ASN A 153 7.06 -5.32 19.82
N TYR A 154 6.49 -4.39 20.60
CA TYR A 154 5.09 -4.02 20.49
C TYR A 154 4.76 -3.57 19.06
N TYR A 155 5.50 -2.62 18.50
CA TYR A 155 5.20 -2.08 17.18
C TYR A 155 5.29 -3.13 16.08
N THR A 156 6.33 -3.98 16.12
CA THR A 156 6.59 -4.97 15.07
C THR A 156 5.65 -6.17 15.11
N LYS A 157 5.01 -6.44 16.25
CA LYS A 157 4.04 -7.54 16.43
C LYS A 157 2.59 -7.08 16.32
N GLU A 158 2.26 -5.91 16.86
CA GLU A 158 0.87 -5.48 17.08
C GLU A 158 0.65 -4.03 16.63
N GLY A 159 1.50 -3.10 17.07
CA GLY A 159 1.28 -1.66 16.88
C GLY A 159 1.23 -1.22 15.42
N TYR A 160 1.93 -1.91 14.50
CA TYR A 160 1.86 -1.62 13.06
C TYR A 160 0.44 -1.75 12.50
N ALA A 161 -0.42 -2.57 13.11
CA ALA A 161 -1.79 -2.79 12.65
C ALA A 161 -2.66 -1.54 12.85
N VAL A 162 -2.38 -0.71 13.86
CA VAL A 162 -3.10 0.55 14.08
C VAL A 162 -2.89 1.49 12.89
N ASP A 163 -1.63 1.62 12.46
CA ASP A 163 -1.23 2.41 11.30
C ASP A 163 -1.81 1.89 9.99
N GLN A 164 -1.71 0.57 9.78
CA GLN A 164 -2.23 -0.11 8.59
C GLN A 164 -3.75 0.09 8.47
N ASN A 165 -4.49 -0.10 9.56
CA ASN A 165 -5.94 0.04 9.55
C ASN A 165 -6.38 1.50 9.39
N MET A 166 -5.67 2.47 10.01
CA MET A 166 -5.91 3.89 9.73
C MET A 166 -5.75 4.20 8.24
N ARG A 167 -4.65 3.73 7.62
CA ARG A 167 -4.37 3.93 6.20
C ARG A 167 -5.44 3.32 5.30
N LYS A 168 -5.87 2.09 5.60
CA LYS A 168 -6.92 1.38 4.84
C LYS A 168 -8.29 2.03 4.98
N ALA A 169 -8.66 2.48 6.19
CA ALA A 169 -9.90 3.24 6.40
C ALA A 169 -9.93 4.50 5.53
N LEU A 170 -8.80 5.22 5.45
CA LEU A 170 -8.70 6.43 4.65
C LEU A 170 -8.67 6.15 3.13
N ALA A 171 -8.03 5.07 2.71
CA ALA A 171 -7.98 4.66 1.30
C ALA A 171 -9.36 4.20 0.77
N ALA A 172 -10.21 3.63 1.63
CA ALA A 172 -11.56 3.17 1.27
C ALA A 172 -12.50 4.32 0.86
N VAL A 173 -12.28 5.55 1.36
CA VAL A 173 -13.13 6.70 1.05
C VAL A 173 -12.54 7.58 -0.06
N LYS A 174 -13.41 8.03 -0.98
CA LYS A 174 -12.99 8.84 -2.14
C LYS A 174 -13.42 10.29 -2.02
N SER A 175 -14.66 10.55 -1.63
CA SER A 175 -15.26 11.89 -1.59
C SER A 175 -14.85 12.69 -0.36
N GLU A 176 -14.86 14.02 -0.45
CA GLU A 176 -14.63 14.89 0.71
C GLU A 176 -15.72 14.73 1.78
N LYS A 177 -16.96 14.42 1.37
CA LYS A 177 -18.06 14.12 2.28
C LYS A 177 -17.71 12.92 3.17
N ASP A 178 -17.25 11.82 2.57
CA ASP A 178 -16.95 10.60 3.32
C ASP A 178 -15.70 10.77 4.20
N LYS A 179 -14.67 11.45 3.68
CA LYS A 179 -13.49 11.84 4.47
C LYS A 179 -13.87 12.67 5.69
N SER A 180 -14.76 13.65 5.53
CA SER A 180 -15.23 14.49 6.63
C SER A 180 -15.97 13.71 7.72
N ALA A 181 -16.57 12.56 7.38
CA ALA A 181 -17.20 11.68 8.34
C ALA A 181 -16.19 10.82 9.13
N ILE A 182 -15.14 10.32 8.47
CA ILE A 182 -14.20 9.37 9.11
C ILE A 182 -13.02 10.06 9.81
N ILE A 183 -12.52 11.20 9.31
CA ILE A 183 -11.34 11.88 9.87
C ILE A 183 -11.53 12.23 11.35
N PRO A 184 -12.68 12.75 11.82
CA PRO A 184 -12.90 12.99 13.24
C PRO A 184 -12.81 11.73 14.10
N VAL A 185 -13.26 10.58 13.59
CA VAL A 185 -13.15 9.28 14.28
C VAL A 185 -11.69 8.81 14.31
N ILE A 186 -10.96 8.93 13.19
CA ILE A 186 -9.51 8.68 13.15
C ILE A 186 -8.82 9.53 14.21
N ARG A 187 -9.11 10.83 14.28
CA ARG A 187 -8.49 11.74 15.25
C ARG A 187 -8.84 11.42 16.70
N LEU A 188 -10.01 10.87 16.98
CA LEU A 188 -10.39 10.47 18.34
C LEU A 188 -9.48 9.35 18.86
N PHE A 189 -9.20 8.33 18.06
CA PHE A 189 -8.47 7.13 18.49
C PHE A 189 -6.98 7.14 18.12
N TYR A 190 -6.68 7.42 16.85
CA TYR A 190 -5.34 7.31 16.30
C TYR A 190 -4.39 8.39 16.82
N LYS A 191 -4.87 9.64 16.96
CA LYS A 191 -4.02 10.76 17.41
C LYS A 191 -3.48 10.52 18.83
N PRO A 192 -4.29 10.22 19.86
CA PRO A 192 -3.76 9.96 21.20
C PRO A 192 -2.77 8.80 21.24
N TRP A 193 -3.06 7.72 20.49
CA TRP A 193 -2.18 6.57 20.39
C TRP A 193 -0.82 6.94 19.79
N LEU A 194 -0.81 7.64 18.64
CA LEU A 194 0.40 8.04 17.93
C LEU A 194 1.23 9.03 18.76
N THR A 195 0.57 10.00 19.40
CA THR A 195 1.22 10.97 20.31
C THR A 195 1.88 10.25 21.49
N ASN A 196 1.15 9.41 22.22
CA ASN A 196 1.69 8.70 23.38
C ASN A 196 2.84 7.76 23.01
N LEU A 197 2.71 7.03 21.91
CA LEU A 197 3.76 6.13 21.43
C LEU A 197 5.04 6.90 21.08
N THR A 198 4.90 8.02 20.37
CA THR A 198 6.03 8.87 19.98
C THR A 198 6.68 9.53 21.19
N GLN A 199 5.88 10.04 22.13
CA GLN A 199 6.38 10.66 23.36
C GLN A 199 7.20 9.66 24.20
N LYS A 200 6.67 8.45 24.41
CA LYS A 200 7.38 7.37 25.12
C LYS A 200 8.69 7.02 24.42
N PHE A 201 8.68 6.91 23.09
CA PHE A 201 9.88 6.62 22.32
C PHE A 201 10.93 7.74 22.45
N GLN A 202 10.54 9.00 22.28
CA GLN A 202 11.44 10.15 22.42
C GLN A 202 12.05 10.22 23.83
N ASN A 203 11.25 10.00 24.88
CA ASN A 203 11.72 9.98 26.26
C ASN A 203 12.76 8.89 26.54
N LEU A 204 12.64 7.73 25.89
CA LEU A 204 13.62 6.65 25.99
C LEU A 204 14.87 6.95 25.17
N VAL A 205 14.72 7.44 23.93
CA VAL A 205 15.84 7.85 23.07
C VAL A 205 16.68 8.95 23.72
N ALA A 206 16.06 9.90 24.42
CA ALA A 206 16.77 10.93 25.17
C ALA A 206 17.71 10.36 26.25
N LYS A 207 17.36 9.19 26.83
CA LYS A 207 18.18 8.48 27.83
C LYS A 207 19.18 7.52 27.18
N GLU A 208 18.85 6.99 26.02
CA GLU A 208 19.64 5.99 25.29
C GLU A 208 19.93 6.43 23.84
N PRO A 209 20.61 7.59 23.63
CA PRO A 209 20.87 8.13 22.29
C PRO A 209 21.79 7.22 21.44
N ALA A 210 22.52 6.33 22.11
CA ALA A 210 23.36 5.29 21.51
C ALA A 210 22.61 4.42 20.49
N LEU A 211 21.27 4.29 20.61
CA LEU A 211 20.43 3.64 19.60
C LEU A 211 20.73 4.13 18.18
N PHE A 212 20.97 5.44 18.04
CA PHE A 212 21.24 6.08 16.77
C PHE A 212 22.72 6.40 16.58
N THR A 213 23.40 6.87 17.63
CA THR A 213 24.78 7.36 17.51
C THR A 213 25.82 6.23 17.47
N ALA A 214 25.53 5.06 18.05
CA ALA A 214 26.45 3.91 18.05
C ALA A 214 26.30 3.00 16.82
N GLN A 215 25.44 3.36 15.85
CA GLN A 215 25.35 2.61 14.60
C GLN A 215 26.72 2.63 13.88
N SER A 216 27.05 1.59 13.12
CA SER A 216 28.26 1.54 12.31
C SER A 216 27.91 1.09 10.90
N ALA A 217 28.59 1.69 9.91
CA ALA A 217 28.51 1.20 8.56
C ALA A 217 29.16 -0.20 8.49
N LYS A 218 28.58 -1.06 7.66
CA LYS A 218 29.08 -2.42 7.42
C LYS A 218 29.17 -2.64 5.93
N ASP A 219 30.10 -3.49 5.53
CA ASP A 219 30.19 -3.92 4.14
C ASP A 219 28.90 -4.62 3.71
N GLU A 220 28.42 -4.27 2.52
CA GLU A 220 27.25 -4.90 1.93
C GLU A 220 27.62 -6.26 1.35
N THR A 221 26.87 -7.28 1.74
CA THR A 221 27.09 -8.66 1.29
C THR A 221 26.08 -9.13 0.26
N ASP A 222 24.90 -8.51 0.23
CA ASP A 222 23.88 -8.83 -0.76
C ASP A 222 24.22 -8.16 -2.10
N LYS A 223 24.15 -8.92 -3.20
CA LYS A 223 24.51 -8.43 -4.54
C LYS A 223 23.42 -7.59 -5.20
N TYR A 224 22.18 -7.63 -4.70
CA TYR A 224 21.09 -6.87 -5.30
C TYR A 224 20.33 -6.11 -4.23
N ILE A 225 20.50 -4.79 -4.22
CA ILE A 225 19.85 -3.88 -3.29
C ILE A 225 18.76 -3.10 -4.02
N LEU A 226 17.51 -3.30 -3.60
CA LEU A 226 16.37 -2.52 -4.06
C LEU A 226 16.04 -1.47 -2.99
N PHE A 227 16.39 -0.22 -3.25
CA PHE A 227 15.98 0.90 -2.42
C PHE A 227 14.53 1.28 -2.74
N ALA A 228 13.64 1.15 -1.76
CA ALA A 228 12.26 1.56 -1.85
C ALA A 228 12.05 2.87 -1.09
N ASP A 229 11.54 3.89 -1.78
CA ASP A 229 11.34 5.23 -1.22
C ASP A 229 10.34 5.23 -0.05
N ALA A 230 10.78 5.72 1.12
CA ALA A 230 9.98 5.89 2.34
C ALA A 230 9.11 4.67 2.74
N PHE A 231 9.65 3.46 2.61
CA PHE A 231 8.94 2.20 2.76
C PHE A 231 8.69 1.86 4.24
N ARG A 232 7.70 2.51 4.83
CA ARG A 232 7.33 2.34 6.24
C ARG A 232 7.09 0.88 6.64
N TYR A 233 7.48 0.52 7.87
CA TYR A 233 7.47 -0.87 8.35
C TYR A 233 6.10 -1.57 8.27
N GLU A 234 5.01 -0.87 8.57
CA GLU A 234 3.66 -1.44 8.42
C GLU A 234 3.37 -1.84 6.96
N ALA A 235 3.81 -1.04 6.00
CA ALA A 235 3.54 -1.26 4.58
C ALA A 235 4.34 -2.46 4.10
N ALA A 236 5.57 -2.62 4.59
CA ALA A 236 6.38 -3.81 4.34
C ALA A 236 5.73 -5.08 4.91
N LYS A 237 5.05 -5.01 6.06
CA LYS A 237 4.28 -6.14 6.61
C LYS A 237 3.14 -6.55 5.67
N GLU A 238 2.43 -5.58 5.11
CA GLU A 238 1.39 -5.83 4.10
C GLU A 238 1.96 -6.43 2.83
N PHE A 239 3.00 -5.80 2.30
CA PHE A 239 3.66 -6.21 1.06
C PHE A 239 4.27 -7.61 1.17
N ALA A 240 4.83 -7.98 2.32
CA ALA A 240 5.31 -9.33 2.55
C ALA A 240 4.20 -10.39 2.43
N GLN A 241 2.98 -10.10 2.91
CA GLN A 241 1.85 -11.03 2.72
C GLN A 241 1.50 -11.19 1.24
N ARG A 242 1.61 -10.11 0.46
CA ARG A 242 1.42 -10.13 -1.00
C ARG A 242 2.47 -11.01 -1.69
N LEU A 243 3.75 -10.85 -1.34
CA LEU A 243 4.83 -11.68 -1.88
C LEU A 243 4.74 -13.17 -1.47
N LEU A 244 4.32 -13.45 -0.24
CA LEU A 244 4.10 -14.84 0.23
C LEU A 244 3.01 -15.56 -0.58
N LYS A 245 1.95 -14.85 -0.99
CA LYS A 245 0.92 -15.39 -1.91
C LYS A 245 1.48 -15.72 -3.29
N CYS A 246 2.52 -14.99 -3.72
CA CYS A 246 3.28 -15.29 -4.94
C CYS A 246 4.32 -16.40 -4.74
N SER A 247 4.31 -17.06 -3.58
CA SER A 247 5.23 -18.15 -3.21
C SER A 247 6.72 -17.79 -3.13
N TYR A 248 7.03 -16.50 -2.94
CA TYR A 248 8.38 -16.07 -2.58
C TYR A 248 8.69 -16.38 -1.12
N LYS A 249 9.97 -16.55 -0.80
CA LYS A 249 10.44 -16.54 0.60
C LYS A 249 10.69 -15.09 0.98
N VAL A 250 10.12 -14.67 2.11
CA VAL A 250 10.23 -13.29 2.60
C VAL A 250 10.65 -13.31 4.06
N ALA A 251 11.72 -12.59 4.39
CA ALA A 251 12.11 -12.28 5.75
C ALA A 251 12.08 -10.76 5.94
N ILE A 252 11.51 -10.27 7.05
CA ILE A 252 11.52 -8.86 7.40
C ILE A 252 12.29 -8.70 8.71
N LYS A 253 13.22 -7.75 8.74
CA LYS A 253 13.96 -7.36 9.93
C LYS A 253 13.72 -5.87 10.22
N PRO A 254 13.28 -5.50 11.44
CA PRO A 254 13.24 -4.10 11.84
C PRO A 254 14.65 -3.59 12.11
N ILE A 255 14.99 -2.44 11.51
CA ILE A 255 16.24 -1.71 11.76
C ILE A 255 15.93 -0.25 12.09
N TRP A 256 16.88 0.43 12.73
CA TRP A 256 16.77 1.86 13.01
C TRP A 256 17.37 2.64 11.84
N SER A 257 16.64 3.66 11.36
CA SER A 257 17.15 4.62 10.38
C SER A 257 18.32 5.42 10.97
N ALA A 258 19.06 6.11 10.10
CA ALA A 258 19.86 7.23 10.57
C ALA A 258 18.96 8.39 11.00
N ILE A 259 19.52 9.32 11.77
CA ILE A 259 18.81 10.53 12.20
C ILE A 259 19.60 11.79 11.80
N PRO A 260 18.92 12.84 11.31
CA PRO A 260 17.48 12.91 11.07
C PRO A 260 16.94 11.92 10.03
N SER A 261 15.69 11.50 10.19
CA SER A 261 14.97 10.56 9.31
C SER A 261 14.56 11.23 7.99
N LEU A 262 15.57 11.78 7.31
CA LEU A 262 15.51 12.46 6.03
C LEU A 262 16.33 11.67 5.01
N THR A 263 15.89 11.61 3.75
CA THR A 263 16.64 10.97 2.66
C THR A 263 18.08 11.43 2.58
N ALA A 264 18.34 12.74 2.70
CA ALA A 264 19.68 13.32 2.66
C ALA A 264 20.65 12.69 3.68
N THR A 265 20.16 12.38 4.89
CA THR A 265 20.95 11.74 5.95
C THR A 265 20.90 10.22 5.88
N SER A 266 19.72 9.65 5.60
CA SER A 266 19.43 8.24 5.83
C SER A 266 19.68 7.34 4.62
N LYS A 267 19.52 7.85 3.39
CA LYS A 267 19.84 7.08 2.18
C LYS A 267 21.32 6.69 2.11
N PRO A 268 22.30 7.59 2.40
CA PRO A 268 23.69 7.18 2.52
C PRO A 268 23.91 6.08 3.56
N ALA A 269 23.16 6.07 4.67
CA ALA A 269 23.36 5.13 5.78
C ALA A 269 22.92 3.70 5.46
N VAL A 270 21.93 3.54 4.57
CA VAL A 270 21.40 2.24 4.15
C VAL A 270 22.00 1.75 2.84
N SER A 271 22.92 2.52 2.26
CA SER A 271 23.57 2.21 0.99
C SER A 271 24.96 1.56 1.19
N PRO A 272 25.46 0.79 0.22
CA PRO A 272 26.80 0.20 0.28
C PRO A 272 27.93 1.21 0.51
N LEU A 273 27.76 2.46 0.08
CA LEU A 273 28.76 3.52 0.28
C LEU A 273 28.85 4.06 1.70
N ALA A 274 28.02 3.60 2.65
CA ALA A 274 27.99 4.09 4.02
C ALA A 274 29.37 4.10 4.69
N ILE A 275 30.25 3.15 4.34
CA ILE A 275 31.62 3.01 4.85
C ILE A 275 32.58 4.11 4.35
N LYS A 276 32.21 4.85 3.30
CA LYS A 276 33.02 5.94 2.70
C LYS A 276 32.60 7.34 3.16
N VAL A 277 31.52 7.41 3.94
CA VAL A 277 30.97 8.67 4.43
C VAL A 277 31.80 9.16 5.62
N SER A 278 32.18 10.43 5.61
CA SER A 278 32.99 11.02 6.67
C SER A 278 32.19 11.13 7.97
N THR A 279 32.78 10.68 9.08
CA THR A 279 32.26 10.90 10.44
C THR A 279 32.58 12.29 10.99
N GLN A 280 33.22 13.14 10.19
CA GLN A 280 33.50 14.55 10.47
C GLN A 280 32.81 15.47 9.45
N SER A 281 31.69 15.01 8.88
CA SER A 281 30.94 15.79 7.90
C SER A 281 30.52 17.12 8.51
N THR A 282 30.66 18.21 7.76
CA THR A 282 29.93 19.44 8.07
C THR A 282 28.47 19.24 7.64
N ILE A 283 27.55 19.92 8.32
CA ILE A 283 26.13 19.79 8.00
C ILE A 283 25.73 20.86 6.99
N SER A 284 25.29 20.43 5.81
CA SER A 284 24.66 21.30 4.80
C SER A 284 23.39 20.60 4.31
N ASP A 285 22.22 21.17 4.61
CA ASP A 285 20.91 20.56 4.32
C ASP A 285 20.81 19.07 4.73
N PHE A 286 21.40 18.74 5.89
CA PHE A 286 21.46 17.37 6.43
C PHE A 286 22.08 16.32 5.49
N SER A 287 22.84 16.75 4.48
CA SER A 287 23.61 15.88 3.59
C SER A 287 25.04 15.71 4.11
N PRO A 288 25.57 14.49 4.20
CA PRO A 288 26.97 14.27 4.58
C PRO A 288 27.93 14.46 3.41
N ALA A 289 29.23 14.48 3.73
CA ALA A 289 30.30 14.47 2.75
C ALA A 289 31.09 13.15 2.80
N LEU A 290 31.79 12.85 1.71
CA LEU A 290 32.81 11.81 1.67
C LEU A 290 34.06 12.24 2.45
N GLU A 291 34.96 11.30 2.74
CA GLU A 291 36.27 11.60 3.36
C GLU A 291 37.10 12.64 2.58
N ASN A 292 36.91 12.72 1.26
CA ASN A 292 37.57 13.71 0.40
C ASN A 292 36.88 15.10 0.40
N GLY A 293 35.88 15.31 1.25
CA GLY A 293 35.16 16.57 1.41
C GLY A 293 34.08 16.85 0.35
N LYS A 294 33.82 15.93 -0.60
CA LYS A 294 32.74 16.11 -1.57
C LYS A 294 31.38 15.77 -0.94
N ASP A 295 30.43 16.70 -1.03
CA ASP A 295 29.04 16.48 -0.61
C ASP A 295 28.40 15.32 -1.37
N LEU A 296 27.68 14.46 -0.66
CA LEU A 296 26.94 13.33 -1.23
C LEU A 296 25.62 13.76 -1.88
N LYS A 297 25.75 14.54 -2.95
CA LYS A 297 24.64 14.86 -3.87
C LYS A 297 24.46 13.73 -4.88
N THR A 298 23.36 13.76 -5.65
CA THR A 298 22.94 12.66 -6.54
C THR A 298 24.04 12.06 -7.42
N GLN A 299 24.84 12.89 -8.11
CA GLN A 299 25.90 12.37 -8.98
C GLN A 299 27.03 11.75 -8.18
N VAL A 300 27.50 12.43 -7.12
CA VAL A 300 28.56 11.93 -6.24
C VAL A 300 28.15 10.62 -5.56
N PHE A 301 26.88 10.50 -5.16
CA PHE A 301 26.31 9.26 -4.62
C PHE A 301 26.43 8.10 -5.62
N ARG A 302 25.99 8.31 -6.87
CA ARG A 302 26.07 7.28 -7.93
C ARG A 302 27.52 6.90 -8.23
N ASP A 303 28.39 7.88 -8.47
CA ASP A 303 29.81 7.61 -8.75
C ASP A 303 30.48 6.86 -7.60
N THR A 304 30.10 7.15 -6.35
CA THR A 304 30.64 6.46 -5.18
C THR A 304 30.10 5.04 -5.05
N LEU A 305 28.82 4.78 -5.39
CA LEU A 305 28.29 3.42 -5.46
C LEU A 305 29.04 2.57 -6.47
N GLU A 306 29.29 3.12 -7.66
CA GLU A 306 30.10 2.44 -8.70
C GLU A 306 31.50 2.10 -8.17
N ASN A 307 32.15 3.04 -7.48
CA ASN A 307 33.45 2.82 -6.84
C ASN A 307 33.41 1.79 -5.70
N CYS A 308 32.24 1.52 -5.13
CA CYS A 308 32.02 0.45 -4.15
C CYS A 308 31.67 -0.89 -4.82
N GLY A 309 31.64 -0.96 -6.16
CA GLY A 309 31.32 -2.16 -6.93
C GLY A 309 29.82 -2.43 -7.09
N PHE A 310 28.97 -1.42 -6.90
CA PHE A 310 27.52 -1.51 -7.09
C PHE A 310 27.07 -0.66 -8.27
N HIS A 311 26.61 -1.32 -9.33
CA HIS A 311 26.10 -0.67 -10.52
C HIS A 311 24.72 -0.07 -10.25
N PHE A 312 24.58 1.23 -10.51
CA PHE A 312 23.29 1.90 -10.44
C PHE A 312 22.47 1.55 -11.69
N ILE A 313 21.39 0.79 -11.53
CA ILE A 313 20.53 0.37 -12.65
C ILE A 313 19.16 1.05 -12.58
N ARG A 314 18.60 1.34 -13.75
CA ARG A 314 17.24 1.89 -13.90
C ARG A 314 16.27 0.83 -14.40
N ASN A 315 16.77 -0.14 -15.16
CA ASN A 315 16.00 -1.20 -15.77
C ASN A 315 16.67 -2.56 -15.58
N ALA A 316 15.87 -3.61 -15.46
CA ALA A 316 16.37 -4.98 -15.32
C ALA A 316 17.18 -5.47 -16.54
N ASN A 317 17.06 -4.85 -17.72
CA ASN A 317 17.88 -5.17 -18.89
C ASN A 317 19.36 -4.82 -18.71
N GLU A 318 19.71 -4.00 -17.72
CA GLU A 318 21.09 -3.66 -17.34
C GLU A 318 21.71 -4.73 -16.41
N ILE A 319 20.95 -5.77 -16.05
CA ILE A 319 21.42 -6.88 -15.22
C ILE A 319 22.25 -7.84 -16.08
N GLU A 320 23.49 -8.03 -15.66
CA GLU A 320 24.51 -8.94 -16.15
C GLU A 320 24.87 -9.96 -15.06
N GLN A 321 25.56 -11.03 -15.45
CA GLN A 321 25.95 -12.07 -14.51
C GLN A 321 27.07 -11.59 -13.57
N ASN A 322 26.99 -12.03 -12.30
CA ASN A 322 28.04 -11.88 -11.27
C ASN A 322 28.41 -10.45 -10.82
N GLN A 323 27.63 -9.42 -11.14
CA GLN A 323 27.82 -8.08 -10.62
C GLN A 323 26.94 -7.80 -9.39
N SER A 324 27.15 -6.64 -8.74
CA SER A 324 26.29 -6.13 -7.69
C SER A 324 25.52 -4.89 -8.14
N TYR A 325 24.30 -4.72 -7.66
CA TYR A 325 23.34 -3.75 -8.19
C TYR A 325 22.69 -2.93 -7.09
N TRP A 326 22.47 -1.65 -7.39
CA TRP A 326 21.59 -0.75 -6.66
C TRP A 326 20.49 -0.26 -7.60
N GLN A 327 19.23 -0.57 -7.28
CA GLN A 327 18.06 -0.07 -7.99
C GLN A 327 17.21 0.77 -7.03
N GLU A 328 16.61 1.85 -7.53
CA GLU A 328 15.68 2.69 -6.76
C GLU A 328 14.26 2.56 -7.33
N THR A 329 13.26 2.47 -6.46
CA THR A 329 11.85 2.36 -6.84
C THR A 329 10.93 3.13 -5.87
N GLY A 330 9.78 3.54 -6.38
CA GLY A 330 8.79 4.31 -5.64
C GLY A 330 9.06 5.82 -5.59
N LYS A 331 8.03 6.53 -5.11
CA LYS A 331 7.99 8.00 -4.96
C LYS A 331 7.02 8.39 -3.83
N ILE A 332 6.89 7.53 -2.82
CA ILE A 332 5.93 7.69 -1.73
C ILE A 332 6.25 8.94 -0.92
N ASP A 333 7.52 9.32 -0.77
CA ASP A 333 7.87 10.52 -0.01
C ASP A 333 7.38 11.78 -0.71
N SER A 334 7.71 11.95 -1.99
CA SER A 334 7.25 13.12 -2.76
C SER A 334 5.72 13.14 -2.87
N GLN A 335 5.08 11.99 -3.11
CA GLN A 335 3.62 11.87 -3.07
C GLN A 335 3.04 12.24 -1.71
N GLY A 336 3.71 11.90 -0.60
CA GLY A 336 3.30 12.27 0.75
C GLY A 336 3.32 13.79 0.94
N HIS A 337 4.39 14.47 0.50
CA HIS A 337 4.48 15.93 0.56
C HIS A 337 3.47 16.64 -0.36
N GLU A 338 3.20 16.09 -1.55
CA GLU A 338 2.31 16.69 -2.55
C GLU A 338 0.83 16.42 -2.25
N GLU A 339 0.47 15.16 -1.98
CA GLU A 339 -0.91 14.68 -1.85
C GLU A 339 -1.38 14.60 -0.38
N GLN A 340 -0.48 14.77 0.59
CA GLN A 340 -0.78 14.72 2.03
C GLN A 340 -1.49 13.40 2.39
N ALA A 341 -2.60 13.43 3.13
CA ALA A 341 -3.31 12.21 3.48
C ALA A 341 -3.94 11.47 2.28
N ASN A 342 -4.02 12.08 1.09
CA ASN A 342 -4.47 11.36 -0.12
C ASN A 342 -3.44 10.35 -0.64
N MET A 343 -2.16 10.47 -0.27
CA MET A 343 -1.10 9.55 -0.69
C MET A 343 -1.44 8.09 -0.35
N VAL A 344 -2.26 7.82 0.66
CA VAL A 344 -2.70 6.46 1.02
C VAL A 344 -3.34 5.70 -0.15
N LYS A 345 -3.90 6.41 -1.13
CA LYS A 345 -4.49 5.84 -2.37
C LYS A 345 -3.44 5.32 -3.35
N ARG A 346 -2.18 5.73 -3.19
CA ARG A 346 -1.03 5.35 -4.02
C ARG A 346 -0.33 4.09 -3.51
N MET A 347 -0.73 3.55 -2.36
CA MET A 347 -0.04 2.40 -1.76
C MET A 347 -0.08 1.13 -2.62
N ASP A 348 -1.21 0.83 -3.25
CA ASP A 348 -1.30 -0.34 -4.13
C ASP A 348 -0.46 -0.14 -5.40
N GLU A 349 -0.44 1.08 -5.96
CA GLU A 349 0.43 1.45 -7.08
C GLU A 349 1.91 1.29 -6.69
N PHE A 350 2.28 1.72 -5.49
CA PHE A 350 3.63 1.54 -4.97
C PHE A 350 3.99 0.06 -4.77
N PHE A 351 3.08 -0.76 -4.22
CA PHE A 351 3.29 -2.20 -4.12
C PHE A 351 3.43 -2.87 -5.49
N ASP A 352 2.67 -2.44 -6.49
CA ASP A 352 2.80 -2.91 -7.87
C ASP A 352 4.20 -2.60 -8.43
N GLN A 353 4.70 -1.38 -8.23
CA GLN A 353 6.03 -0.94 -8.69
C GLN A 353 7.17 -1.72 -8.02
N VAL A 354 7.08 -1.92 -6.70
CA VAL A 354 8.09 -2.68 -5.94
C VAL A 354 8.07 -4.15 -6.38
N GLN A 355 6.89 -4.75 -6.53
CA GLN A 355 6.76 -6.14 -6.99
C GLN A 355 7.31 -6.31 -8.41
N GLU A 356 6.98 -5.40 -9.33
CA GLU A 356 7.49 -5.44 -10.69
C GLU A 356 9.03 -5.39 -10.73
N SER A 357 9.64 -4.55 -9.89
CA SER A 357 11.10 -4.47 -9.78
C SER A 357 11.72 -5.79 -9.33
N ILE A 358 11.10 -6.45 -8.34
CA ILE A 358 11.53 -7.76 -7.83
C ILE A 358 11.40 -8.85 -8.91
N GLU A 359 10.25 -8.91 -9.57
CA GLU A 359 9.97 -9.93 -10.60
C GLU A 359 10.90 -9.77 -11.79
N ASN A 360 11.10 -8.55 -12.29
CA ASN A 360 12.01 -8.29 -13.40
C ASN A 360 13.46 -8.68 -13.05
N ALA A 361 13.90 -8.45 -11.82
CA ALA A 361 15.22 -8.87 -11.37
C ALA A 361 15.34 -10.41 -11.29
N PHE A 362 14.31 -11.10 -10.79
CA PHE A 362 14.26 -12.56 -10.76
C PHE A 362 14.22 -13.19 -12.16
N GLU A 363 13.50 -12.60 -13.12
CA GLU A 363 13.48 -13.00 -14.53
C GLU A 363 14.89 -12.92 -15.16
N LYS A 364 15.75 -12.02 -14.66
CA LYS A 364 17.15 -11.88 -15.09
C LYS A 364 18.13 -12.77 -14.32
N GLY A 365 17.64 -13.65 -13.46
CA GLY A 365 18.43 -14.63 -12.74
C GLY A 365 18.97 -14.17 -11.39
N ILE A 366 18.52 -13.02 -10.86
CA ILE A 366 18.79 -12.68 -9.47
C ILE A 366 18.08 -13.68 -8.57
N GLU A 367 18.77 -14.24 -7.57
CA GLU A 367 18.18 -15.25 -6.68
C GLU A 367 17.61 -14.65 -5.40
N ARG A 368 18.21 -13.52 -4.98
CA ARG A 368 18.01 -12.89 -3.69
C ARG A 368 18.10 -11.37 -3.82
N ILE A 369 17.09 -10.69 -3.31
CA ILE A 369 16.97 -9.23 -3.32
C ILE A 369 16.84 -8.75 -1.88
N LYS A 370 17.69 -7.79 -1.50
CA LYS A 370 17.57 -7.06 -0.24
C LYS A 370 16.89 -5.73 -0.50
N ILE A 371 15.70 -5.56 0.07
CA ILE A 371 14.95 -4.31 0.02
C ILE A 371 15.30 -3.48 1.24
N VAL A 372 15.72 -2.23 1.00
CA VAL A 372 16.05 -1.25 2.03
C VAL A 372 15.24 0.01 1.82
N THR A 373 15.15 0.83 2.87
CA THR A 373 14.58 2.16 2.79
C THR A 373 15.31 3.07 3.77
N ASP A 374 15.27 4.37 3.52
CA ASP A 374 15.92 5.40 4.30
C ASP A 374 15.13 5.76 5.57
N HIS A 375 13.83 6.00 5.45
CA HIS A 375 12.96 6.38 6.57
C HIS A 375 11.52 5.89 6.37
N GLY A 376 10.72 6.02 7.42
CA GLY A 376 9.26 6.03 7.28
C GLY A 376 8.70 7.44 7.46
N TRP A 377 7.46 7.55 7.90
CA TRP A 377 6.74 8.82 7.94
C TRP A 377 5.57 8.80 8.92
N LEU A 378 5.24 9.97 9.44
CA LEU A 378 3.97 10.24 10.09
C LEU A 378 2.90 10.66 9.09
N LEU A 379 1.68 10.22 9.38
CA LEU A 379 0.49 10.72 8.73
C LEU A 379 -0.60 10.92 9.78
N LEU A 380 -1.15 12.13 9.87
CA LEU A 380 -2.31 12.43 10.70
C LEU A 380 -3.35 13.23 9.90
N PRO A 381 -4.44 12.58 9.45
CA PRO A 381 -5.54 13.27 8.79
C PRO A 381 -6.14 14.38 9.68
N GLY A 382 -6.45 15.52 9.09
CA GLY A 382 -6.84 16.75 9.78
C GLY A 382 -5.66 17.51 10.41
N GLY A 383 -4.42 17.18 10.03
CA GLY A 383 -3.21 17.93 10.35
C GLY A 383 -2.49 17.50 11.63
N LEU A 384 -1.15 17.53 11.53
CA LEU A 384 -0.19 17.43 12.62
C LEU A 384 -0.23 18.69 13.50
N PRO A 385 -0.03 18.56 14.82
CA PRO A 385 0.00 19.72 15.71
C PRO A 385 1.24 20.60 15.42
N LYS A 386 1.06 21.92 15.40
CA LYS A 386 2.16 22.86 15.17
C LYS A 386 2.94 23.12 16.46
N LYS A 387 4.27 23.02 16.43
CA LYS A 387 5.18 23.62 17.42
C LYS A 387 5.85 24.83 16.80
N GLN A 388 5.81 25.98 17.46
CA GLN A 388 6.48 27.18 16.97
C GLN A 388 7.99 27.05 17.19
N LEU A 389 8.79 27.24 16.14
CA LEU A 389 10.24 27.39 16.20
C LEU A 389 10.64 28.63 15.39
N ASN A 390 11.22 29.62 16.06
CA ASN A 390 11.55 30.90 15.42
C ASN A 390 12.72 30.74 14.45
N ALA A 391 12.53 31.19 13.20
CA ALA A 391 13.53 31.05 12.14
C ALA A 391 14.86 31.76 12.46
N GLY A 392 14.81 32.82 13.28
CA GLY A 392 16.02 33.51 13.75
C GLY A 392 16.95 32.65 14.61
N LEU A 393 16.43 31.59 15.23
CA LEU A 393 17.15 30.66 16.12
C LEU A 393 17.77 29.47 15.37
N THR A 394 17.50 29.33 14.07
CA THR A 394 17.91 28.16 13.28
C THR A 394 18.87 28.54 12.17
N GLU A 395 19.90 27.73 11.95
CA GLU A 395 20.73 27.78 10.74
C GLU A 395 19.99 27.15 9.55
N THR A 396 19.40 25.97 9.76
CA THR A 396 18.48 25.34 8.81
C THR A 396 17.30 24.74 9.56
N ARG A 397 16.10 24.80 8.98
CA ARG A 397 14.86 24.35 9.61
C ARG A 397 14.00 23.58 8.62
N TRP A 398 13.86 22.29 8.87
CA TRP A 398 13.01 21.39 8.12
C TRP A 398 11.70 21.17 8.87
N GLY A 399 10.89 20.21 8.42
CA GLY A 399 9.57 19.97 8.97
C GLY A 399 9.57 19.60 10.45
N ARG A 400 10.46 18.67 10.82
CA ARG A 400 10.52 18.06 12.16
C ARG A 400 11.90 18.01 12.79
N CYS A 401 12.89 18.57 12.11
CA CYS A 401 14.24 18.76 12.64
C CYS A 401 14.78 20.13 12.25
N ALA A 402 15.73 20.63 13.02
CA ALA A 402 16.39 21.90 12.77
C ALA A 402 17.82 21.87 13.31
N LEU A 403 18.71 22.56 12.62
CA LEU A 403 20.01 22.93 13.16
C LEU A 403 19.85 24.27 13.88
N ILE A 404 20.13 24.27 15.17
CA ILE A 404 19.99 25.45 16.04
C ILE A 404 21.28 26.26 15.98
N LYS A 405 21.16 27.61 15.97
CA LYS A 405 22.32 28.50 16.00
C LYS A 405 23.10 28.34 17.30
N GLU A 406 24.41 28.53 17.22
CA GLU A 406 25.25 28.55 18.41
C GLU A 406 24.75 29.61 19.41
N GLY A 407 24.61 29.22 20.69
CA GLY A 407 24.10 30.08 21.76
C GLY A 407 22.58 30.30 21.79
N ALA A 408 21.80 29.76 20.84
CA ALA A 408 20.34 29.81 20.90
C ALA A 408 19.79 28.72 21.84
N GLU A 409 18.95 29.11 22.80
CA GLU A 409 18.32 28.18 23.75
C GLU A 409 17.00 27.62 23.21
N THR A 410 16.76 26.32 23.43
CA THR A 410 15.50 25.66 23.08
C THR A 410 15.25 24.42 23.94
N ASP A 411 13.97 24.12 24.19
CA ASP A 411 13.46 22.99 24.97
C ASP A 411 13.37 21.68 24.17
N LEU A 412 13.82 21.68 22.91
CA LEU A 412 13.72 20.55 22.00
C LEU A 412 14.71 19.43 22.36
N LEU A 413 14.37 18.20 21.98
CA LEU A 413 15.30 17.07 22.05
C LEU A 413 16.44 17.30 21.06
N HIS A 414 17.68 17.26 21.55
CA HIS A 414 18.87 17.33 20.72
C HIS A 414 19.56 15.96 20.69
N LEU A 415 19.86 15.47 19.49
CA LEU A 415 20.66 14.26 19.29
C LEU A 415 21.77 14.54 18.30
N SER A 416 22.92 13.91 18.51
CA SER A 416 24.03 14.00 17.58
C SER A 416 23.63 13.50 16.19
N TRP A 417 24.07 14.21 15.16
CA TRP A 417 23.86 13.82 13.78
C TRP A 417 24.66 12.56 13.47
N ARG A 418 24.06 11.67 12.66
CA ARG A 418 24.67 10.38 12.28
C ARG A 418 26.10 10.50 11.77
N TRP A 419 26.37 11.55 11.00
CA TRP A 419 27.62 11.73 10.26
C TRP A 419 28.62 12.68 10.92
N ASN A 420 28.25 13.24 12.08
CA ASN A 420 29.17 14.00 12.92
C ASN A 420 28.65 14.06 14.36
N PRO A 421 29.29 13.37 15.33
CA PRO A 421 28.82 13.34 16.71
C PRO A 421 28.86 14.70 17.41
N SER A 422 29.67 15.65 16.91
CA SER A 422 29.81 17.01 17.44
C SER A 422 28.70 17.96 16.97
N ILE A 423 27.89 17.56 15.98
CA ILE A 423 26.78 18.37 15.47
C ILE A 423 25.49 17.85 16.07
N PHE A 424 24.76 18.70 16.79
CA PHE A 424 23.49 18.34 17.41
C PHE A 424 22.32 18.88 16.59
N VAL A 425 21.37 18.00 16.28
CA VAL A 425 20.13 18.35 15.60
C VAL A 425 18.99 18.37 16.60
N ALA A 426 18.18 19.43 16.57
CA ALA A 426 16.98 19.56 17.37
C ALA A 426 15.78 18.90 16.66
N TYR A 427 14.94 18.19 17.41
CA TYR A 427 13.77 17.48 16.88
C TYR A 427 12.46 18.01 17.46
N ALA A 428 11.41 18.05 16.63
CA ALA A 428 10.07 18.44 17.05
C ALA A 428 9.50 17.44 18.08
N PRO A 429 8.81 17.92 19.13
CA PRO A 429 8.30 17.05 20.19
C PRO A 429 7.14 16.20 19.69
N ASP A 430 7.06 14.97 20.16
CA ASP A 430 6.01 14.01 19.82
C ASP A 430 5.78 13.96 18.30
N ILE A 431 4.53 14.16 17.86
CA ILE A 431 4.10 14.18 16.46
C ILE A 431 4.06 15.59 15.86
N HIS A 432 4.67 16.58 16.51
CA HIS A 432 4.57 17.98 16.07
C HIS A 432 5.35 18.26 14.78
N PHE A 433 4.92 19.32 14.10
CA PHE A 433 5.56 19.88 12.92
C PHE A 433 5.86 21.37 13.15
N PHE A 434 6.94 21.90 12.57
CA PHE A 434 7.29 23.31 12.72
C PHE A 434 6.46 24.26 11.83
N LYS A 435 5.64 23.71 10.91
CA LYS A 435 4.67 24.45 10.08
C LYS A 435 3.23 24.00 10.41
N ALA A 436 2.24 24.81 10.06
CA ALA A 436 0.82 24.44 10.18
C ALA A 436 0.33 23.74 8.91
N ASN A 437 -0.84 23.09 9.01
CA ASN A 437 -1.61 22.54 7.88
C ASN A 437 -0.87 21.47 7.07
N VAL A 438 -0.11 20.63 7.76
CA VAL A 438 0.61 19.49 7.16
C VAL A 438 0.10 18.20 7.81
N GLU A 439 -0.23 17.21 7.01
CA GLU A 439 -0.73 15.90 7.47
C GLU A 439 0.34 14.83 7.38
N TYR A 440 1.22 14.90 6.37
CA TYR A 440 2.33 14.00 6.13
C TYR A 440 3.66 14.64 6.52
N ALA A 441 4.50 13.94 7.27
CA ALA A 441 5.83 14.44 7.63
C ALA A 441 6.83 13.33 7.98
N HIS A 442 8.11 13.64 7.79
CA HIS A 442 9.24 12.84 8.27
C HIS A 442 10.36 13.78 8.78
N GLY A 443 11.50 13.22 9.20
CA GLY A 443 12.63 13.95 9.77
C GLY A 443 12.64 14.05 11.30
N GLY A 444 11.65 13.50 11.98
CA GLY A 444 11.51 13.46 13.43
C GLY A 444 12.01 12.15 14.06
N ILE A 445 11.71 12.01 15.36
CA ILE A 445 11.97 10.81 16.17
C ILE A 445 10.63 10.18 16.55
N SER A 446 10.21 9.17 15.78
CA SER A 446 9.05 8.30 16.07
C SER A 446 9.34 6.88 15.59
N LEU A 447 8.61 5.88 16.08
CA LEU A 447 8.76 4.52 15.55
C LEU A 447 8.39 4.45 14.07
N GLN A 448 7.36 5.18 13.65
CA GLN A 448 6.89 5.24 12.28
C GLN A 448 7.93 5.81 11.31
N GLU A 449 8.77 6.74 11.76
CA GLU A 449 9.85 7.32 10.95
C GLU A 449 11.15 6.54 11.05
N CYS A 450 11.52 6.11 12.26
CA CYS A 450 12.86 5.60 12.53
C CYS A 450 12.95 4.08 12.53
N LEU A 451 11.86 3.34 12.77
CA LEU A 451 11.86 1.88 12.74
C LEU A 451 11.47 1.42 11.34
N VAL A 452 12.46 1.16 10.50
CA VAL A 452 12.28 0.84 9.08
C VAL A 452 12.50 -0.64 8.79
N PRO A 453 11.88 -1.19 7.74
CA PRO A 453 12.09 -2.58 7.35
C PRO A 453 13.37 -2.73 6.54
N THR A 454 14.08 -3.83 6.77
CA THR A 454 14.92 -4.47 5.76
C THR A 454 14.22 -5.77 5.38
N MET A 455 13.93 -5.96 4.10
CA MET A 455 13.32 -7.20 3.61
C MET A 455 14.34 -8.00 2.80
N ILE A 456 14.34 -9.30 2.99
CA ILE A 456 15.03 -10.24 2.11
C ILE A 456 13.95 -11.01 1.37
N VAL A 457 13.99 -10.94 0.04
CA VAL A 457 13.09 -11.68 -0.84
C VAL A 457 13.95 -12.65 -1.65
N GLU A 458 13.62 -13.92 -1.56
CA GLU A 458 14.31 -14.98 -2.29
C GLU A 458 13.31 -15.70 -3.18
N ASN A 459 13.76 -16.02 -4.40
CA ASN A 459 13.06 -16.93 -5.28
C ASN A 459 13.54 -18.37 -4.99
N PRO A 460 12.73 -19.25 -4.37
CA PRO A 460 13.18 -20.59 -3.98
C PRO A 460 13.53 -21.53 -5.14
N ASN A 461 13.28 -21.09 -6.37
CA ASN A 461 13.57 -21.83 -7.59
C ASN A 461 14.63 -21.16 -8.47
N ALA A 462 15.20 -20.02 -8.05
CA ALA A 462 16.34 -19.45 -8.73
C ALA A 462 17.53 -20.43 -8.68
N GLY A 463 18.25 -20.56 -9.80
CA GLY A 463 19.37 -21.50 -9.93
C GLY A 463 19.02 -22.97 -10.18
N LYS A 464 17.73 -23.36 -10.20
CA LYS A 464 17.35 -24.68 -10.75
C LYS A 464 17.44 -24.59 -12.27
N ASN A 465 18.42 -25.28 -12.86
CA ASN A 465 18.59 -25.51 -14.30
C ASN A 465 17.39 -26.27 -14.92
N THR A 466 16.20 -25.69 -14.86
CA THR A 466 15.21 -25.86 -15.92
C THR A 466 15.60 -24.84 -16.97
N SER A 467 16.00 -25.33 -18.14
CA SER A 467 16.01 -24.54 -19.37
C SER A 467 14.83 -23.56 -19.34
N LEU A 468 15.11 -22.26 -19.21
CA LEU A 468 14.12 -21.26 -18.80
C LEU A 468 12.91 -21.35 -19.74
N ALA A 469 11.78 -21.77 -19.18
CA ALA A 469 10.50 -21.79 -19.87
C ALA A 469 10.21 -20.35 -20.30
N LYS A 470 10.14 -20.08 -21.60
CA LYS A 470 9.97 -18.72 -22.12
C LYS A 470 8.97 -18.66 -23.26
N ILE A 471 8.36 -17.51 -23.44
CA ILE A 471 7.49 -17.13 -24.55
C ILE A 471 8.37 -16.61 -25.68
N THR A 472 8.42 -17.34 -26.79
CA THR A 472 9.18 -16.94 -27.97
C THR A 472 8.35 -16.05 -28.88
N GLU A 473 7.08 -16.40 -29.11
CA GLU A 473 6.19 -15.67 -30.02
C GLU A 473 4.77 -15.54 -29.43
N VAL A 474 4.14 -14.39 -29.66
CA VAL A 474 2.73 -14.14 -29.39
C VAL A 474 2.10 -13.68 -30.70
N LYS A 475 1.10 -14.40 -31.20
CA LYS A 475 0.46 -14.12 -32.48
C LYS A 475 -1.06 -14.13 -32.35
N TRP A 476 -1.68 -13.01 -32.72
CA TRP A 476 -3.13 -12.88 -32.74
C TRP A 476 -3.71 -13.15 -34.13
N VAL A 477 -4.90 -13.74 -34.14
CA VAL A 477 -5.81 -13.80 -35.29
C VAL A 477 -7.21 -13.54 -34.74
N ASN A 478 -7.70 -12.30 -34.86
CA ASN A 478 -8.87 -11.82 -34.11
C ASN A 478 -8.71 -12.13 -32.61
N LEU A 479 -9.74 -12.64 -31.93
CA LEU A 479 -9.69 -12.97 -30.49
C LEU A 479 -8.92 -14.26 -30.14
N LYS A 480 -8.23 -14.87 -31.11
CA LYS A 480 -7.43 -16.08 -30.91
C LYS A 480 -5.95 -15.72 -30.79
N CYS A 481 -5.37 -15.96 -29.62
CA CYS A 481 -3.96 -15.81 -29.35
C CYS A 481 -3.25 -17.16 -29.44
N THR A 482 -2.28 -17.28 -30.34
CA THR A 482 -1.34 -18.41 -30.39
C THR A 482 -0.04 -17.98 -29.73
N VAL A 483 0.40 -18.76 -28.75
CA VAL A 483 1.64 -18.52 -28.01
C VAL A 483 2.60 -19.66 -28.32
N VAL A 484 3.79 -19.32 -28.79
CA VAL A 484 4.91 -20.26 -28.95
C VAL A 484 5.85 -20.05 -27.78
N THR A 485 6.34 -21.15 -27.24
CA THR A 485 7.20 -21.16 -26.06
C THR A 485 8.45 -21.99 -26.32
N GLU A 486 9.37 -22.01 -25.38
CA GLU A 486 10.51 -22.92 -25.35
C GLU A 486 10.63 -23.48 -23.94
N ASN A 487 10.85 -24.78 -23.80
CA ASN A 487 11.03 -25.47 -22.51
C ASN A 487 9.86 -25.29 -21.52
N ALA A 488 8.65 -25.10 -22.03
CA ALA A 488 7.49 -24.73 -21.22
C ALA A 488 6.39 -25.79 -21.21
N ASP A 489 6.66 -27.02 -21.65
CA ASP A 489 5.67 -28.10 -21.61
C ASP A 489 5.22 -28.39 -20.17
N GLY A 490 3.90 -28.41 -19.96
CA GLY A 490 3.29 -28.54 -18.63
C GLY A 490 3.15 -27.21 -17.87
N CYS A 491 3.62 -26.08 -18.41
CA CYS A 491 3.25 -24.75 -17.93
C CYS A 491 1.82 -24.38 -18.35
N VAL A 492 1.27 -23.37 -17.69
CA VAL A 492 -0.07 -22.84 -17.91
C VAL A 492 0.05 -21.41 -18.45
N LEU A 493 -0.69 -21.10 -19.50
CA LEU A 493 -0.78 -19.73 -20.01
C LEU A 493 -2.02 -19.02 -19.49
N ASP A 494 -1.89 -17.70 -19.31
CA ASP A 494 -3.01 -16.80 -19.05
C ASP A 494 -2.83 -15.49 -19.83
N ILE A 495 -3.91 -14.75 -20.03
CA ILE A 495 -3.85 -13.39 -20.59
C ILE A 495 -4.56 -12.48 -19.61
N ARG A 496 -3.84 -11.50 -19.07
CA ARG A 496 -4.31 -10.62 -18.00
C ARG A 496 -4.10 -9.16 -18.37
N THR A 497 -5.04 -8.28 -18.00
CA THR A 497 -4.83 -6.83 -18.14
C THR A 497 -3.85 -6.30 -17.10
N LYS A 498 -3.74 -6.96 -15.94
CA LYS A 498 -2.65 -6.82 -14.98
C LYS A 498 -1.98 -8.17 -14.76
N TYR A 499 -0.77 -8.34 -15.29
CA TYR A 499 -0.09 -9.64 -15.32
C TYR A 499 0.02 -10.32 -13.94
N ASN A 500 0.19 -9.53 -12.87
CA ASN A 500 0.34 -9.98 -11.49
C ASN A 500 -0.98 -10.17 -10.72
N ASP A 501 -2.13 -9.92 -11.34
CA ASP A 501 -3.45 -10.06 -10.73
C ASP A 501 -4.29 -11.08 -11.52
N GLU A 502 -4.43 -12.27 -10.96
CA GLU A 502 -5.21 -13.37 -11.56
C GLU A 502 -6.68 -12.98 -11.81
N SER A 503 -7.25 -12.08 -10.99
CA SER A 503 -8.64 -11.64 -11.17
C SER A 503 -8.86 -10.82 -12.44
N THR A 504 -7.77 -10.38 -13.08
CA THR A 504 -7.80 -9.62 -14.34
C THR A 504 -7.59 -10.49 -15.59
N SER A 505 -7.69 -11.82 -15.45
CA SER A 505 -7.70 -12.75 -16.58
C SER A 505 -8.87 -12.45 -17.52
N ILE A 506 -8.58 -12.36 -18.82
CA ILE A 506 -9.57 -12.14 -19.89
C ILE A 506 -9.81 -13.41 -20.73
N LEU A 507 -9.36 -14.56 -20.26
CA LEU A 507 -9.50 -15.82 -20.98
C LEU A 507 -10.92 -16.39 -20.91
N GLU A 508 -11.43 -16.85 -22.06
CA GLU A 508 -12.61 -17.74 -22.13
C GLU A 508 -12.23 -19.22 -22.24
N THR A 509 -11.00 -19.51 -22.70
CA THR A 509 -10.54 -20.87 -22.94
C THR A 509 -10.34 -21.66 -21.64
N LYS A 510 -10.89 -22.89 -21.60
CA LYS A 510 -10.66 -23.85 -20.50
C LYS A 510 -9.29 -24.54 -20.55
N ARG A 511 -8.74 -24.76 -21.76
CA ARG A 511 -7.43 -25.39 -21.96
C ARG A 511 -6.31 -24.35 -21.97
N LYS A 512 -5.64 -24.21 -20.83
CA LYS A 512 -4.56 -23.23 -20.63
C LYS A 512 -3.15 -23.83 -20.72
N ASN A 513 -3.02 -25.15 -20.75
CA ASN A 513 -1.73 -25.83 -20.71
C ASN A 513 -0.96 -25.70 -22.03
N VAL A 514 0.34 -25.48 -21.93
CA VAL A 514 1.30 -25.58 -23.03
C VAL A 514 1.57 -27.05 -23.31
N VAL A 515 1.46 -27.42 -24.59
CA VAL A 515 1.75 -28.77 -25.09
C VAL A 515 2.54 -28.63 -26.39
N GLU A 516 3.63 -29.38 -26.53
CA GLU A 516 4.55 -29.29 -27.67
C GLU A 516 5.05 -27.85 -27.89
N ASN A 517 5.39 -27.17 -26.79
CA ASN A 517 5.84 -25.77 -26.74
C ASN A 517 4.85 -24.77 -27.37
N ARG A 518 3.56 -25.12 -27.45
CA ARG A 518 2.53 -24.26 -28.03
C ARG A 518 1.27 -24.19 -27.17
N GLY A 519 0.70 -23.00 -27.09
CA GLY A 519 -0.59 -22.74 -26.46
C GLY A 519 -1.51 -21.94 -27.38
N VAL A 520 -2.81 -22.16 -27.25
CA VAL A 520 -3.84 -21.44 -28.01
C VAL A 520 -4.93 -20.98 -27.05
N LEU A 521 -5.13 -19.68 -26.98
CA LEU A 521 -5.99 -19.00 -26.03
C LEU A 521 -7.04 -18.18 -26.77
N MET A 522 -8.26 -18.15 -26.24
CA MET A 522 -9.36 -17.29 -26.69
C MET A 522 -9.71 -16.36 -25.55
N VAL A 523 -10.02 -15.12 -25.89
CA VAL A 523 -10.42 -14.08 -24.94
C VAL A 523 -11.82 -13.57 -25.28
N THR A 524 -12.42 -12.84 -24.34
CA THR A 524 -13.69 -12.17 -24.53
C THR A 524 -13.59 -11.09 -25.62
N ASP A 525 -14.67 -10.85 -26.34
CA ASP A 525 -14.80 -9.75 -27.30
C ASP A 525 -14.70 -8.38 -26.64
N GLU A 526 -15.20 -8.25 -25.40
CA GLU A 526 -15.04 -7.07 -24.53
C GLU A 526 -13.58 -6.63 -24.36
N ALA A 527 -12.62 -7.54 -24.55
CA ALA A 527 -11.20 -7.27 -24.35
C ALA A 527 -10.47 -6.77 -25.61
N GLU A 528 -11.11 -6.78 -26.79
CA GLU A 528 -10.47 -6.41 -28.06
C GLU A 528 -9.88 -5.00 -28.03
N GLY A 529 -8.64 -4.84 -28.51
CA GLY A 529 -7.92 -3.57 -28.53
C GLY A 529 -7.31 -3.15 -27.19
N ASN A 530 -7.57 -3.86 -26.09
CA ASN A 530 -6.99 -3.54 -24.79
C ASN A 530 -5.54 -4.03 -24.67
N ALA A 531 -4.72 -3.27 -23.96
CA ALA A 531 -3.39 -3.70 -23.55
C ALA A 531 -3.49 -4.84 -22.52
N ALA A 532 -2.70 -5.89 -22.71
CA ALA A 532 -2.65 -7.05 -21.83
C ALA A 532 -1.24 -7.63 -21.78
N SER A 533 -1.06 -8.65 -20.95
CA SER A 533 0.15 -9.47 -20.92
C SER A 533 -0.21 -10.93 -21.04
N VAL A 534 0.46 -11.63 -21.95
CA VAL A 534 0.50 -13.10 -21.94
C VAL A 534 1.45 -13.51 -20.82
N VAL A 535 0.96 -14.28 -19.86
CA VAL A 535 1.77 -14.80 -18.75
C VAL A 535 1.91 -16.31 -18.89
N LEU A 536 3.13 -16.79 -18.75
CA LEU A 536 3.48 -18.20 -18.67
C LEU A 536 3.72 -18.56 -17.21
N MET A 537 3.04 -19.58 -16.71
CA MET A 537 3.08 -19.97 -15.31
C MET A 537 3.52 -21.41 -15.10
N ASP A 538 4.25 -21.67 -14.01
CA ASP A 538 4.60 -23.02 -13.58
C ASP A 538 3.40 -23.74 -12.91
N LYS A 539 3.63 -25.01 -12.53
CA LYS A 539 2.66 -25.86 -11.80
C LYS A 539 2.21 -25.32 -10.43
N ASN A 540 2.86 -24.27 -9.91
CA ASN A 540 2.52 -23.61 -8.65
C ASN A 540 1.86 -22.24 -8.90
N ASN A 541 1.37 -21.97 -10.11
CA ASN A 541 0.78 -20.69 -10.56
C ASN A 541 1.73 -19.49 -10.48
N ARG A 542 3.05 -19.71 -10.54
CA ARG A 542 4.05 -18.64 -10.53
C ARG A 542 4.37 -18.23 -11.95
N ILE A 543 4.45 -16.93 -12.22
CA ILE A 543 4.83 -16.41 -13.54
C ILE A 543 6.32 -16.67 -13.76
N VAL A 544 6.64 -17.41 -14.82
CA VAL A 544 8.02 -17.76 -15.23
C VAL A 544 8.49 -16.95 -16.44
N ASP A 545 7.56 -16.45 -17.26
CA ASP A 545 7.84 -15.47 -18.31
C ASP A 545 6.56 -14.72 -18.65
N ARG A 546 6.69 -13.53 -19.25
CA ARG A 546 5.55 -12.75 -19.74
C ARG A 546 5.91 -11.93 -20.97
N LYS A 547 4.92 -11.68 -21.83
CA LYS A 547 5.05 -10.71 -22.93
C LYS A 547 3.88 -9.74 -22.98
N PRO A 548 4.15 -8.42 -23.07
CA PRO A 548 3.09 -7.45 -23.33
C PRO A 548 2.50 -7.70 -24.72
N THR A 549 1.20 -7.43 -24.87
CA THR A 549 0.48 -7.61 -26.12
C THR A 549 -0.76 -6.70 -26.17
N THR A 550 -1.33 -6.51 -27.36
CA THR A 550 -2.63 -5.89 -27.56
C THR A 550 -3.60 -6.98 -28.02
N VAL A 551 -4.76 -7.08 -27.40
CA VAL A 551 -5.75 -8.10 -27.76
C VAL A 551 -6.24 -7.87 -29.19
N GLY A 552 -6.14 -8.90 -30.05
CA GLY A 552 -6.59 -8.83 -31.44
C GLY A 552 -5.49 -8.58 -32.47
N GLY A 553 -4.30 -8.14 -32.04
CA GLY A 553 -3.18 -7.77 -32.92
C GLY A 553 -2.08 -7.04 -32.18
#